data_AF-A0A243RPV3-F1
#
_entry.id   AF-A0A243RPV3-F1
#
_cell.length_a   1.000
_cell.length_b   1.000
_cell.length_c   1.000
_cell.angle_alpha   90.00
_cell.angle_beta   90.00
_cell.angle_gamma   90.00
#
_symmetry.space_group_name_H-M   'P 1'
#
loop_
_entity.id
_entity.type
_entity.pdbx_description
1 polymer ?
#
loop_
_entity_poly.entity_id
_entity_poly.type
_entity_poly.pdbx_seq_one_letter_code
_entity_poly.pdbx_strand_id
1 'polypeptide(L)' 'MTVTTADAKTLKSALRSDVKTWHALSFSTMEEVVNFVNLEPAQGAGEVEFSFGPDGQIWLMYFL' A
#
# COMPACT_ATOMS: atom_id res chain seq x y z
N MET A 1 5.05 -9.97 -4.22
CA MET A 1 4.25 -10.87 -3.37
C MET A 1 2.89 -10.20 -3.25
N THR A 2 1.83 -10.86 -3.71
CA THR A 2 0.48 -10.30 -3.60
C THR A 2 0.07 -10.29 -2.14
N VAL A 3 -0.35 -9.14 -1.63
CA VAL A 3 -0.62 -8.93 -0.21
C VAL A 3 -2.12 -8.78 0.00
N THR A 4 -2.68 -9.56 0.92
CA THR A 4 -4.10 -9.40 1.30
C THR A 4 -4.28 -8.15 2.17
N THR A 5 -5.50 -7.62 2.29
CA THR A 5 -5.76 -6.47 3.17
C THR A 5 -5.37 -6.75 4.63
N ALA A 6 -5.51 -7.99 5.11
CA ALA A 6 -5.13 -8.39 6.46
C ALA A 6 -3.61 -8.36 6.68
N ASP A 7 -2.84 -8.85 5.71
CA ASP A 7 -1.38 -8.81 5.74
C ASP A 7 -0.88 -7.36 5.66
N ALA A 8 -1.53 -6.55 4.82
CA ALA A 8 -1.18 -5.16 4.61
C ALA A 8 -1.36 -4.31 5.89
N LYS A 9 -2.40 -4.59 6.69
CA LYS A 9 -2.59 -3.94 8.00
C LYS A 9 -1.47 -4.24 8.97
N THR A 10 -1.05 -5.51 9.03
CA THR A 10 0.06 -5.94 9.89
C THR A 10 1.35 -5.25 9.46
N LEU A 11 1.64 -5.23 8.16
CA LEU A 11 2.79 -4.53 7.59
C LEU A 11 2.79 -3.04 7.96
N LYS A 12 1.68 -2.34 7.75
CA LYS A 12 1.57 -0.90 8.02
C LYS A 12 1.76 -0.58 9.51
N SER A 13 1.26 -1.44 10.41
CA SER A 13 1.45 -1.28 11.86
C SER A 13 2.88 -1.58 12.34
N ALA A 14 3.63 -2.38 11.60
CA ALA A 14 5.02 -2.69 11.89
C ALA A 14 6.00 -1.59 11.42
N LEU A 15 5.52 -0.66 10.57
CA LEU A 15 6.32 0.47 10.10
C LEU A 15 6.50 1.51 11.20
N ARG A 16 7.73 1.99 11.32
CA ARG A 16 8.09 3.08 12.21
C ARG A 16 7.70 4.41 11.58
N SER A 17 6.78 5.14 12.21
CA SER A 17 6.26 6.42 11.71
C SER A 17 7.31 7.56 11.70
N ASP A 18 8.44 7.38 12.39
CA ASP A 18 9.56 8.32 12.41
C ASP A 18 10.58 8.07 11.28
N VAL A 19 10.40 7.01 10.48
CA VAL A 19 11.28 6.68 9.36
C VAL A 19 10.50 6.80 8.06
N LYS A 20 10.79 7.86 7.31
CA LYS A 20 10.18 8.14 6.02
C LYS A 20 10.78 7.30 4.90
N THR A 21 10.00 6.39 4.33
CA THR A 21 10.48 5.47 3.29
C THR A 21 9.39 5.16 2.26
N TRP A 22 9.81 4.95 1.02
CA TRP A 22 8.96 4.44 -0.04
C TRP A 22 8.83 2.92 0.07
N HIS A 23 7.60 2.45 0.03
CA HIS A 23 7.25 1.04 0.09
C HIS A 23 6.53 0.63 -1.20
N ALA A 24 6.75 -0.60 -1.64
CA ALA A 24 6.11 -1.15 -2.83
C ALA A 24 5.37 -2.45 -2.48
N LEU A 25 4.10 -2.53 -2.89
CA LEU A 25 3.22 -3.69 -2.69
C LEU A 25 2.50 -4.01 -4.00
N SER A 26 1.96 -5.22 -4.11
CA SER A 26 1.05 -5.58 -5.19
C SER A 26 -0.25 -6.18 -4.66
N PHE A 27 -1.35 -5.82 -5.30
CA PHE A 27 -2.72 -6.21 -4.94
C PHE A 27 -3.42 -6.85 -6.15
N SER A 28 -4.45 -7.65 -5.90
CA SER A 28 -5.24 -8.27 -6.97
C SER A 28 -6.38 -7.38 -7.44
N THR A 29 -6.86 -6.46 -6.59
CA THR A 29 -8.02 -5.63 -6.89
C THR A 29 -7.84 -4.18 -6.44
N MET A 30 -8.53 -3.25 -7.12
CA MET A 30 -8.49 -1.83 -6.76
C MET A 30 -9.13 -1.59 -5.39
N GLU A 31 -10.14 -2.39 -5.03
CA GLU A 31 -10.78 -2.33 -3.73
C GLU A 31 -9.78 -2.58 -2.59
N GLU A 32 -8.90 -3.58 -2.74
CA GLU A 32 -7.86 -3.87 -1.74
C GLU A 32 -6.86 -2.71 -1.60
N VAL A 33 -6.49 -2.05 -2.70
CA VAL A 33 -5.62 -0.87 -2.68
C VAL A 33 -6.27 0.27 -1.91
N VAL A 34 -7.52 0.60 -2.24
CA VAL A 34 -8.26 1.67 -1.56
C VAL A 34 -8.42 1.37 -0.07
N ASN A 35 -8.74 0.12 0.28
CA ASN A 35 -8.83 -0.30 1.68
C ASN A 35 -7.48 -0.12 2.41
N PHE A 36 -6.37 -0.45 1.77
CA PHE A 36 -5.04 -0.30 2.35
C PHE A 36 -4.62 1.16 2.56
N VAL A 37 -4.82 2.03 1.56
CA VAL A 37 -4.40 3.44 1.63
C VAL A 37 -5.15 4.17 2.75
N ASN A 38 -6.40 3.79 3.01
CA ASN A 38 -7.25 4.35 4.06
C ASN A 38 -6.98 3.77 5.46
N LEU A 39 -6.09 2.77 5.63
CA LEU A 39 -5.69 2.32 6.97
C LEU A 39 -4.87 3.39 7.69
N GLU A 40 -4.96 3.45 9.01
CA GLU A 40 -4.05 4.30 9.79
C GLU A 40 -2.60 3.79 9.75
N PRO A 41 -1.59 4.67 9.73
CA PRO A 41 -1.69 6.12 9.51
C PRO A 41 -2.14 6.46 8.08
N ALA A 42 -3.14 7.34 7.96
CA ALA A 42 -3.58 7.82 6.65
C ALA A 42 -2.44 8.55 5.91
N GLN A 43 -2.34 8.30 4.60
CA GLN A 43 -1.36 8.94 3.72
C GLN A 43 -1.75 10.39 3.42
N GLY A 44 -0.78 11.28 3.31
CA GLY A 44 -0.95 12.64 2.81
C GLY A 44 -1.15 12.70 1.29
N ALA A 45 -1.52 13.88 0.77
CA ALA A 45 -1.63 14.08 -0.67
C ALA A 45 -0.26 13.90 -1.36
N GLY A 46 -0.22 13.10 -2.43
CA GLY A 46 1.00 12.83 -3.20
C GLY A 46 1.91 11.75 -2.61
N GLU A 47 1.53 11.12 -1.49
CA GLU A 47 2.30 10.04 -0.88
C GLU A 47 1.98 8.66 -1.48
N VAL A 48 1.06 8.57 -2.45
CA VAL A 48 0.60 7.32 -3.07
C VAL A 48 0.62 7.41 -4.59
N GLU A 49 1.12 6.37 -5.23
CA GLU A 49 1.01 6.12 -6.67
C GLU A 49 0.62 4.65 -6.90
N PHE A 50 -0.21 4.38 -7.91
CA PHE A 50 -0.47 3.01 -8.34
C PHE A 50 -0.45 2.87 -9.86
N SER A 51 -0.16 1.66 -10.33
CA SER A 51 -0.18 1.30 -11.74
C SER A 51 -0.72 -0.12 -11.94
N PHE A 52 -1.27 -0.39 -13.12
CA PHE A 52 -1.67 -1.75 -13.50
C PHE A 52 -0.47 -2.50 -14.07
N GLY A 53 -0.11 -3.60 -13.42
CA GLY A 53 0.93 -4.51 -13.87
C GLY A 53 0.49 -5.35 -15.08
N PRO A 54 1.44 -5.86 -15.87
CA PRO A 54 1.16 -6.68 -17.06
C PRO A 54 0.54 -8.06 -16.74
N ASP A 55 0.59 -8.47 -15.48
CA ASP A 55 0.03 -9.72 -14.95
C ASP A 55 -1.38 -9.56 -14.36
N GLY A 56 -1.98 -8.38 -14.51
CA GLY A 56 -3.30 -8.06 -13.96
C GLY A 56 -3.28 -7.67 -12.49
N GLN A 57 -2.11 -7.61 -11.84
CA GLN A 57 -1.98 -7.05 -10.50
C GLN A 57 -1.97 -5.52 -10.54
N ILE A 58 -2.22 -4.91 -9.40
CA ILE A 58 -2.07 -3.48 -9.19
C ILE A 58 -0.85 -3.25 -8.31
N TRP A 59 0.13 -2.53 -8.84
CA TRP A 59 1.33 -2.17 -8.10
C TRP A 59 1.07 -0.85 -7.39
N LEU A 60 1.30 -0.83 -6.08
CA LEU A 60 1.16 0.33 -5.23
C LEU A 60 2.53 0.75 -4.73
N MET A 61 2.88 2.02 -4.92
CA MET A 61 3.95 2.69 -4.21
C MET A 61 3.36 3.68 -3.24
N TYR A 62 3.85 3.66 -2.00
CA TYR A 62 3.35 4.57 -0.96
C TYR A 62 4.49 5.03 -0.05
N PHE A 63 4.37 6.24 0.50
CA PHE A 63 5.40 6.86 1.33
C PHE A 63 4.93 6.93 2.77
N LEU A 64 5.63 6.25 3.68
CA LEU A 64 5.30 6.28 5.11
C LEU A 64 6.53 6.46 5.97
#